data_AF-A0A4R3TV93-F1
#
_entry.id   AF-A0A4R3TV93-F1
#
_cell.length_a   1.000
_cell.length_b   1.000
_cell.length_c   1.000
_cell.angle_alpha   90.00
_cell.angle_beta   90.00
_cell.angle_gamma   90.00
#
_symmetry.space_group_name_H-M   'P 1'
#
loop_
_entity.id
_entity.type
_entity.pdbx_description
1 polymer ?
#
loop_
_entity_poly.entity_id
_entity_poly.type
_entity_poly.pdbx_seq_one_letter_code
_entity_poly.pdbx_strand_id
1 'polypeptide(L)'
;MIATDHTNLGYNLKRIAAEISNLRAPAELDQQHRQRGAQLQQLQGDEFERQYRQTQIDGHRKAIRIFQEFADGSAGRADLRSWAQASLAVLQKHLQRAQNLPTTRAQVAAATMDGNEAVRNDTTSGNAGSAARPERPESGR
;
A
#
# COMPACT_ATOMS: atom_id res chain seq x y z
N MET A 1 4.46 -1.11 -4.53
CA MET A 1 3.46 -1.22 -3.44
C MET A 1 3.72 -0.10 -2.43
N ILE A 2 2.73 0.34 -1.64
CA ILE A 2 2.87 1.50 -0.71
C ILE A 2 4.10 1.33 0.21
N ALA A 3 4.28 0.17 0.84
CA ALA A 3 5.43 -0.08 1.71
C ALA A 3 6.78 0.08 0.99
N THR A 4 6.92 -0.49 -0.20
CA THR A 4 8.12 -0.35 -1.04
C THR A 4 8.42 1.12 -1.36
N ASP A 5 7.40 1.86 -1.76
CA ASP A 5 7.54 3.28 -2.12
C ASP A 5 7.96 4.09 -0.89
N HIS A 6 7.32 3.87 0.27
CA HIS A 6 7.70 4.50 1.54
C HIS A 6 9.15 4.18 1.95
N THR A 7 9.57 2.93 1.83
CA THR A 7 10.94 2.51 2.11
C THR A 7 11.94 3.25 1.23
N ASN A 8 11.67 3.31 -0.08
CA ASN A 8 12.53 4.02 -1.03
C ASN A 8 12.59 5.53 -0.76
N LEU A 9 11.45 6.16 -0.45
CA LEU A 9 11.40 7.56 -0.06
C LEU A 9 12.23 7.82 1.21
N GLY A 10 12.14 6.93 2.20
CA GLY A 10 12.95 6.98 3.42
C GLY A 10 14.44 6.84 3.17
N TYR A 11 14.86 5.92 2.30
CA TYR A 11 16.27 5.77 1.93
C TYR A 11 16.81 7.01 1.21
N ASN A 12 16.06 7.57 0.27
CA ASN A 12 16.44 8.80 -0.42
C ASN A 12 16.60 9.97 0.56
N LEU A 13 15.66 10.13 1.50
CA LEU A 13 15.75 11.18 2.52
C LEU A 13 16.97 10.99 3.43
N LYS A 14 17.24 9.76 3.88
CA LYS A 14 18.43 9.46 4.70
C LYS A 14 19.73 9.83 3.97
N ARG A 15 19.82 9.55 2.67
CA ARG A 15 20.98 9.93 1.86
C ARG A 15 21.14 11.45 1.79
N ILE A 16 20.06 12.19 1.53
CA ILE A 16 20.12 13.66 1.52
C ILE A 16 20.51 14.21 2.90
N ALA A 17 19.94 13.64 3.97
CA ALA A 17 20.21 14.05 5.34
C ALA A 17 21.67 13.83 5.77
N ALA A 18 22.33 12.78 5.25
CA ALA A 18 23.74 12.51 5.52
C ALA A 18 24.67 13.63 5.00
N GLU A 19 24.23 14.39 3.99
CA GLU A 19 24.95 15.53 3.40
C GLU A 19 24.69 16.86 4.13
N ILE A 20 23.96 16.83 5.25
CA ILE A 20 23.60 18.01 6.04
C ILE A 20 24.43 18.02 7.32
N SER A 21 25.41 18.92 7.38
CA SER A 21 26.24 19.10 8.58
C SER A 21 25.38 19.39 9.81
N ASN A 22 25.71 18.74 10.93
CA ASN A 22 25.03 18.87 12.21
C ASN A 22 23.56 18.42 12.24
N LEU A 23 23.07 17.71 11.22
CA LEU A 23 21.75 17.08 11.27
C LEU A 23 21.81 15.74 12.01
N ARG A 24 20.98 15.57 13.04
CA ARG A 24 20.77 14.29 13.71
C ARG A 24 19.34 13.84 13.48
N ALA A 25 19.17 12.77 12.73
CA ALA A 25 17.85 12.17 12.52
C ALA A 25 17.37 11.50 13.83
N PRO A 26 16.08 11.63 14.18
CA PRO A 26 15.51 10.87 15.29
C PRO A 26 15.62 9.36 15.03
N ALA A 27 16.08 8.61 16.03
CA ALA A 27 16.14 7.15 15.97
C ALA A 27 14.80 6.48 16.29
N GLU A 28 13.95 7.18 17.03
CA GLU A 28 12.69 6.66 17.57
C GLU A 28 11.50 7.44 17.01
N LEU A 29 10.36 6.76 16.96
CA LEU A 29 9.07 7.41 16.71
C LEU A 29 8.76 8.41 17.83
N ASP A 30 8.13 9.53 17.51
CA ASP A 30 7.60 10.43 18.54
C ASP A 30 6.40 9.80 19.29
N GLN A 31 6.00 10.44 20.39
CA GLN A 31 4.91 9.95 21.23
C GLN A 31 3.60 9.76 20.47
N GLN A 32 3.24 10.69 19.59
CA GLN A 32 1.99 10.64 18.84
C GLN A 32 1.96 9.43 17.88
N HIS A 33 3.09 9.13 17.24
CA HIS A 33 3.20 7.98 16.35
C HIS A 33 3.24 6.66 17.14
N ARG A 34 3.94 6.60 18.28
CA ARG A 34 3.93 5.41 19.15
C ARG A 34 2.52 5.09 19.67
N GLN A 35 1.77 6.09 20.12
CA GLN A 35 0.40 5.91 20.63
C GLN A 35 -0.55 5.40 19.55
N ARG A 36 -0.46 5.96 18.32
CA ARG A 36 -1.26 5.45 17.18
C ARG A 36 -0.95 3.99 16.87
N GLY A 37 0.33 3.60 16.90
CA GLY A 37 0.73 2.21 16.71
C GLY A 37 0.15 1.29 17.79
N ALA A 38 0.28 1.68 19.06
CA ALA A 38 -0.26 0.91 20.19
C ALA A 38 -1.78 0.78 20.13
N GLN A 39 -2.50 1.84 19.75
CA GLN A 39 -3.95 1.79 19.57
C GLN A 39 -4.34 0.79 18.49
N LEU A 40 -3.71 0.85 17.31
CA LEU A 40 -3.99 -0.07 16.21
C LEU A 40 -3.75 -1.54 16.60
N GLN A 41 -2.72 -1.81 17.40
CA GLN A 41 -2.41 -3.17 17.88
C GLN A 41 -3.50 -3.75 18.80
N GLN A 42 -4.30 -2.91 19.45
CA GLN A 42 -5.37 -3.34 20.36
C GLN A 42 -6.70 -3.59 19.63
N LEU A 43 -6.85 -3.05 18.42
CA LEU A 43 -8.10 -3.13 17.66
C LEU A 43 -8.17 -4.42 16.83
N GLN A 44 -9.39 -4.88 16.59
CA GLN A 44 -9.65 -6.09 15.81
C GLN A 44 -10.86 -5.91 14.89
N GLY A 45 -10.92 -6.73 13.85
CA GLY A 45 -12.02 -6.77 12.90
C GLY A 45 -12.40 -5.41 12.33
N ASP A 46 -13.69 -5.11 12.23
CA ASP A 46 -14.15 -3.89 11.56
C ASP A 46 -13.66 -2.60 12.26
N GLU A 47 -13.40 -2.65 13.57
CA GLU A 47 -12.83 -1.51 14.28
C GLU A 47 -11.39 -1.25 13.84
N PHE A 48 -10.60 -2.32 13.67
CA PHE A 48 -9.27 -2.21 13.08
C PHE A 48 -9.34 -1.64 11.66
N GLU A 49 -10.21 -2.16 10.79
CA GLU A 49 -10.31 -1.69 9.40
C GLU A 49 -10.61 -0.19 9.32
N ARG A 50 -11.61 0.27 10.09
CA ARG A 50 -11.96 1.70 10.15
C ARG A 50 -10.82 2.55 10.67
N GLN A 51 -10.20 2.17 11.79
CA GLN A 51 -9.15 2.96 12.41
C GLN A 51 -7.88 2.97 11.55
N TYR A 52 -7.52 1.84 10.95
CA TYR A 52 -6.40 1.72 10.04
C TYR A 52 -6.58 2.63 8.83
N ARG A 53 -7.73 2.52 8.13
CA ARG A 53 -8.07 3.39 7.00
C ARG A 53 -7.98 4.87 7.36
N GLN A 54 -8.60 5.27 8.48
CA GLN A 54 -8.59 6.67 8.91
C GLN A 54 -7.16 7.16 9.20
N THR A 55 -6.35 6.35 9.88
CA THR A 55 -4.95 6.67 10.20
C THR A 55 -4.12 6.85 8.93
N GLN A 56 -4.32 6.02 7.91
CA GLN A 56 -3.62 6.14 6.62
C GLN A 56 -4.04 7.44 5.90
N ILE A 57 -5.34 7.74 5.84
CA ILE A 57 -5.85 8.97 5.19
C ILE A 57 -5.26 10.22 5.86
N ASP A 58 -5.32 10.30 7.19
CA ASP A 58 -4.85 11.47 7.93
C ASP A 58 -3.34 11.62 7.85
N GLY A 59 -2.60 10.50 7.94
CA GLY A 59 -1.15 10.47 7.76
C GLY A 59 -0.74 10.98 6.38
N HIS A 60 -1.36 10.48 5.30
CA HIS A 60 -1.05 10.90 3.95
C HIS A 60 -1.44 12.36 3.67
N ARG A 61 -2.59 12.84 4.17
CA ARG A 61 -2.97 14.26 4.07
C ARG A 61 -1.97 15.19 4.75
N LYS A 62 -1.55 14.83 5.97
CA LYS A 62 -0.53 15.60 6.70
C LYS A 62 0.81 15.60 5.96
N ALA A 63 1.24 14.44 5.46
CA ALA A 63 2.48 14.31 4.70
C ALA A 63 2.44 15.15 3.41
N ILE A 64 1.37 15.09 2.62
CA ILE A 64 1.21 15.89 1.40
C ILE A 64 1.35 17.38 1.73
N ARG A 65 0.70 17.87 2.80
CA ARG A 65 0.82 19.27 3.22
C ARG A 65 2.27 19.65 3.53
N ILE A 66 2.96 18.88 4.37
CA ILE A 66 4.37 19.12 4.74
C ILE A 66 5.26 19.14 3.48
N PHE A 67 5.04 18.20 2.57
CA PHE A 67 5.82 18.09 1.35
C PHE A 67 5.53 19.25 0.38
N GLN A 68 4.28 19.71 0.28
CA GLN A 68 3.92 20.89 -0.51
C GLN A 68 4.57 22.16 0.05
N GLU A 69 4.44 22.39 1.35
CA GLU A 69 5.05 23.55 2.01
C GLU A 69 6.57 23.59 1.78
N PHE A 70 7.23 22.44 1.88
CA PHE A 70 8.68 22.35 1.62
C PHE A 70 9.03 22.46 0.13
N ALA A 71 8.20 21.89 -0.74
CA ALA A 71 8.34 21.95 -2.19
C ALA A 71 8.16 23.37 -2.75
N ASP A 72 7.35 24.19 -2.09
CA ASP A 72 7.02 25.55 -2.52
C ASP A 72 7.90 26.62 -1.85
N GLY A 73 8.42 26.34 -0.65
CA GLY A 73 9.26 27.25 0.13
C GLY A 73 10.56 27.68 -0.59
N SER A 74 10.95 28.94 -0.38
CA SER A 74 12.17 29.55 -0.94
C SER A 74 13.41 29.43 -0.04
N ALA A 75 13.24 29.02 1.23
CA ALA A 75 14.30 29.02 2.26
C ALA A 75 14.93 27.64 2.55
N GLY A 76 14.71 26.64 1.69
CA GLY A 76 15.19 25.27 1.88
C GLY A 76 16.37 24.88 0.98
N ARG A 77 17.04 23.77 1.29
CA ARG A 77 18.03 23.16 0.39
C ARG A 77 17.35 22.64 -0.90
N ALA A 78 17.97 22.87 -2.04
CA ALA A 78 17.42 22.54 -3.36
C ALA A 78 17.21 21.03 -3.58
N ASP A 79 18.05 20.18 -2.97
CA ASP A 79 17.95 18.73 -3.02
C ASP A 79 16.71 18.20 -2.28
N LEU A 80 16.45 18.71 -1.07
CA LEU A 80 15.24 18.40 -0.30
C LEU A 80 13.97 18.91 -1.00
N ARG A 81 14.04 20.10 -1.63
CA ARG A 81 12.91 20.65 -2.41
C ARG A 81 12.57 19.74 -3.59
N SER A 82 13.58 19.37 -4.37
CA SER A 82 13.41 18.47 -5.53
C SER A 82 12.88 17.10 -5.10
N TRP A 83 13.41 16.54 -4.01
CA TRP A 83 12.93 15.29 -3.44
C TRP A 83 11.47 15.38 -2.98
N ALA A 84 11.08 16.46 -2.29
CA ALA A 84 9.71 16.68 -1.86
C ALA A 84 8.76 16.76 -3.07
N GLN A 85 9.11 17.54 -4.09
CA GLN A 85 8.34 17.67 -5.34
C GLN A 85 8.13 16.33 -6.03
N ALA A 86 9.20 15.54 -6.21
CA ALA A 86 9.12 14.22 -6.85
C ALA A 86 8.28 13.21 -6.05
N SER A 87 8.17 13.40 -4.73
CA SER A 87 7.43 12.50 -3.85
C SER A 87 5.93 12.78 -3.81
N LEU A 88 5.49 13.99 -4.18
CA LEU A 88 4.09 14.41 -4.06
C LEU A 88 3.13 13.53 -4.86
N ALA A 89 3.48 13.21 -6.11
CA ALA A 89 2.63 12.36 -6.96
C ALA A 89 2.44 10.95 -6.35
N VAL A 90 3.49 10.41 -5.74
CA VAL A 90 3.45 9.11 -5.06
C VAL A 90 2.53 9.20 -3.83
N LEU A 91 2.69 10.22 -3.00
CA LEU A 91 1.86 10.43 -1.80
C LEU A 91 0.38 10.65 -2.13
N GLN A 92 0.07 11.40 -3.20
CA GLN A 92 -1.30 11.60 -3.68
C GLN A 92 -1.94 10.28 -4.14
N LYS A 93 -1.19 9.46 -4.90
CA LYS A 93 -1.62 8.13 -5.30
C LYS A 93 -1.86 7.21 -4.10
N HIS A 94 -1.01 7.31 -3.07
CA HIS A 94 -1.19 6.55 -1.83
C HIS A 94 -2.41 7.01 -1.04
N LEU A 95 -2.68 8.32 -0.97
CA LEU A 95 -3.90 8.85 -0.35
C LEU A 95 -5.15 8.30 -1.04
N GLN A 96 -5.18 8.28 -2.37
CA GLN A 96 -6.31 7.71 -3.12
C GLN A 96 -6.51 6.23 -2.77
N ARG A 97 -5.41 5.46 -2.69
CA ARG A 97 -5.47 4.04 -2.27
C ARG A 97 -5.97 3.90 -0.83
N ALA A 98 -5.52 4.76 0.08
CA ALA A 98 -5.99 4.77 1.47
C ALA A 98 -7.48 5.07 1.57
N GLN A 99 -8.00 5.99 0.74
CA GLN A 99 -9.43 6.28 0.64
C GLN A 99 -10.24 5.08 0.14
N ASN A 100 -9.64 4.20 -0.65
CA ASN A 100 -10.28 3.00 -1.17
C ASN A 100 -10.08 1.77 -0.28
N LEU A 101 -9.41 1.91 0.88
CA LEU A 101 -9.31 0.80 1.82
C LEU A 101 -10.70 0.39 2.34
N PRO A 102 -10.91 -0.90 2.63
CA PRO A 102 -12.08 -1.40 3.32
C PRO A 102 -12.33 -0.70 4.66
N THR A 103 -13.58 -0.74 5.10
CA THR A 103 -14.03 -0.32 6.44
C THR A 103 -14.61 -1.47 7.25
N THR A 104 -14.75 -2.65 6.64
CA THR A 104 -15.26 -3.87 7.27
C THR A 104 -14.48 -5.08 6.77
N ARG A 105 -14.44 -6.14 7.58
CA ARG A 105 -13.86 -7.44 7.20
C ARG A 105 -14.55 -8.06 6.00
N ALA A 106 -15.86 -7.83 5.85
CA ALA A 106 -16.60 -8.30 4.69
C ALA A 106 -16.08 -7.65 3.40
N GLN A 107 -15.81 -6.34 3.43
CA GLN A 107 -15.20 -5.62 2.30
C GLN A 107 -13.76 -6.09 2.04
N VAL A 108 -12.99 -6.39 3.09
CA VAL A 108 -11.66 -7.01 2.95
C VAL A 108 -11.77 -8.34 2.20
N ALA A 109 -12.69 -9.22 2.62
CA ALA A 109 -12.90 -10.53 2.00
C ALA A 109 -13.34 -10.43 0.53
N ALA A 110 -14.24 -9.48 0.22
CA ALA A 110 -14.66 -9.23 -1.15
C ALA A 110 -13.50 -8.75 -2.04
N ALA A 111 -12.65 -7.84 -1.53
CA ALA A 111 -11.50 -7.32 -2.26
C ALA A 111 -10.42 -8.39 -2.53
N THR A 112 -10.21 -9.34 -1.62
CA THR A 112 -9.31 -10.48 -1.88
C THR A 112 -9.88 -11.50 -2.86
N MET A 113 -11.20 -11.67 -2.92
CA MET A 113 -11.85 -12.58 -3.86
C MET A 113 -11.84 -12.04 -5.30
N ASP A 114 -12.11 -10.74 -5.51
CA ASP A 114 -12.06 -10.09 -6.83
C ASP A 114 -10.66 -10.16 -7.46
N GLY A 115 -9.60 -9.95 -6.66
CA GLY A 115 -8.22 -10.11 -7.11
C GLY A 115 -7.83 -11.55 -7.50
N ASN A 116 -8.60 -12.55 -7.05
CA ASN A 116 -8.34 -13.97 -7.33
C ASN A 116 -9.23 -14.54 -8.45
N GLU A 117 -10.33 -13.88 -8.81
CA GLU A 117 -11.16 -14.19 -9.99
C GLU A 117 -10.41 -13.87 -11.30
N ALA A 118 -9.65 -12.77 -11.34
CA ALA A 118 -8.82 -12.40 -12.49
C ALA A 118 -7.70 -13.43 -12.79
N VAL A 119 -7.24 -14.18 -11.78
CA VAL A 119 -6.25 -15.26 -11.92
C VAL A 119 -6.89 -16.58 -12.40
N ARG A 120 -8.20 -16.78 -12.17
CA ARG A 120 -8.90 -18.00 -12.60
C ARG A 120 -9.29 -17.99 -14.07
N ASN A 121 -9.56 -16.81 -14.65
CA ASN A 121 -9.96 -16.69 -16.05
C ASN A 121 -8.82 -16.82 -17.07
N ASP A 122 -7.56 -16.90 -16.64
CA ASP A 122 -6.40 -17.15 -17.52
C ASP A 122 -6.15 -18.66 -17.77
N THR A 123 -6.75 -19.55 -16.97
CA THR A 123 -6.45 -21.00 -17.03
C THR A 123 -7.51 -21.81 -17.82
N THR A 124 -8.47 -21.18 -18.51
CA THR A 124 -9.54 -21.90 -19.24
C THR A 124 -9.67 -21.47 -20.70
N SER A 125 -8.54 -21.43 -21.42
CA SER A 125 -8.56 -21.43 -22.89
C SER A 125 -7.47 -22.38 -23.41
N GLY A 126 -7.80 -23.67 -23.49
CA GLY A 126 -6.87 -24.71 -23.91
C GLY A 126 -7.50 -26.07 -24.16
N ASN A 127 -8.30 -26.15 -25.23
CA ASN A 127 -8.59 -27.36 -26.02
C ASN A 127 -9.61 -28.38 -25.46
N ALA A 128 -10.87 -28.21 -25.90
CA ALA A 128 -11.85 -29.28 -26.01
C ALA A 128 -11.67 -30.00 -27.36
N GLY A 129 -11.40 -31.30 -27.31
CA GLY A 129 -11.43 -32.21 -28.46
C GLY A 129 -12.32 -33.41 -28.14
N SER A 130 -13.57 -33.34 -28.59
CA SER A 130 -14.58 -34.40 -28.85
C SER A 130 -13.98 -35.74 -29.31
N ALA A 131 -14.59 -36.93 -29.18
CA ALA A 131 -15.91 -37.39 -28.75
C ALA A 131 -15.91 -38.95 -28.70
N ALA A 132 -17.04 -39.50 -28.23
CA ALA A 132 -17.62 -40.82 -28.56
C ALA A 132 -17.19 -42.07 -27.75
N ARG A 133 -18.03 -42.41 -26.77
CA ARG A 133 -18.46 -43.80 -26.44
C ARG A 133 -19.31 -44.34 -27.62
N PRO A 134 -19.44 -45.67 -27.88
CA PRO A 134 -20.00 -46.61 -26.88
C PRO A 134 -19.63 -48.12 -26.99
N GLU A 135 -20.27 -48.89 -26.09
CA GLU A 135 -20.52 -50.34 -26.05
C GLU A 135 -19.40 -51.35 -25.71
N ARG A 136 -19.69 -52.18 -24.69
CA ARG A 136 -19.03 -53.47 -24.40
C ARG A 136 -19.61 -54.56 -25.33
N PRO A 137 -18.90 -55.67 -25.52
CA PRO A 137 -19.47 -56.93 -25.06
C PRO A 137 -18.47 -57.89 -24.37
N GLU A 138 -19.06 -58.92 -23.78
CA GLU A 138 -18.50 -60.00 -22.96
C GLU A 138 -17.50 -60.98 -23.62
N SER A 139 -16.79 -61.69 -22.72
CA SER A 139 -16.36 -63.10 -22.78
C SER A 139 -15.15 -63.49 -23.65
N GLY A 140 -14.20 -64.17 -23.00
CA GLY A 140 -13.59 -65.37 -23.59
C GLY A 140 -12.08 -65.54 -23.41
N ARG A 141 -11.76 -66.49 -22.51
CA ARG A 141 -10.51 -67.26 -22.30
C ARG A 141 -9.38 -66.62 -21.50
#